data_AF-A0A6P0LR84-F1
#
_entry.id   AF-A0A6P0LR84-F1
#
_cell.length_a   1.000
_cell.length_b   1.000
_cell.length_c   1.000
_cell.angle_alpha   90.00
_cell.angle_beta   90.00
_cell.angle_gamma   90.00
#
_symmetry.space_group_name_H-M   'P 1'
#
loop_
_entity.id
_entity.type
_entity.pdbx_description
1 polymer ?
#
loop_
_entity_poly.entity_id
_entity_poly.type
_entity_poly.pdbx_seq_one_letter_code
_entity_poly.pdbx_strand_id
1 'polypeptide(L)'
;MDKKLYIKQLENELNSVFNENLIDMKDFPNNKVNEKKMAFKSRALAAYSLLTLADVDPIQAANAVVDGIDDNGIDAILFQENKKIFWLVQSKWIQKGNKSPQANELRSFSSGVKDIFEFDNTHDRFNQKIKDKEEEIKLANRVDVKIKIIVSHTGSNLSKNCHTVIQDLIKDINDGFE
;
A
#
# COMPACT_ATOMS: atom_id res chain seq x y z
N MET A 1 23.58 -8.80 -9.03
CA MET A 1 22.58 -9.83 -8.66
C MET A 1 21.56 -9.92 -9.79
N ASP A 2 21.26 -11.12 -10.29
CA ASP A 2 20.20 -11.31 -11.30
C ASP A 2 18.85 -10.86 -10.72
N LYS A 3 18.15 -9.96 -11.43
CA LYS A 3 16.86 -9.41 -10.99
C LYS A 3 15.80 -10.50 -10.80
N LYS A 4 15.85 -11.57 -11.61
CA LYS A 4 14.94 -12.71 -11.44
C LYS A 4 15.23 -13.47 -10.15
N LEU A 5 16.50 -13.62 -9.80
CA LEU A 5 16.90 -14.27 -8.54
C LEU A 5 16.44 -13.45 -7.34
N TYR A 6 16.62 -12.12 -7.38
CA TYR A 6 16.15 -11.22 -6.32
C TYR A 6 14.64 -11.33 -6.10
N ILE A 7 13.85 -11.27 -7.18
CA ILE A 7 12.39 -11.37 -7.10
C ILE A 7 11.97 -12.72 -6.50
N LYS A 8 12.66 -13.81 -6.85
CA LYS A 8 12.41 -15.14 -6.28
C LYS A 8 12.78 -15.20 -4.79
N GLN A 9 13.89 -14.58 -4.38
CA GLN A 9 14.29 -14.52 -2.97
C GLN A 9 13.27 -13.72 -2.16
N LEU A 10 12.83 -12.56 -2.67
CA LEU A 10 11.78 -11.78 -2.04
C LEU A 10 10.47 -12.58 -1.94
N GLU A 11 10.08 -13.30 -2.99
CA GLU A 11 8.89 -14.16 -2.94
C GLU A 11 9.00 -15.22 -1.83
N ASN A 12 10.16 -15.86 -1.68
CA ASN A 12 10.38 -16.82 -0.59
C ASN A 12 10.30 -16.15 0.79
N GLU A 13 10.88 -14.96 0.93
CA GLU A 13 10.83 -14.18 2.17
C GLU A 13 9.38 -13.81 2.53
N LEU A 14 8.61 -13.29 1.57
CA LEU A 14 7.20 -12.95 1.78
C LEU A 14 6.38 -14.16 2.22
N ASN A 15 6.63 -15.34 1.63
CA ASN A 15 5.96 -16.57 2.06
C ASN A 15 6.38 -16.94 3.50
N SER A 16 7.68 -16.87 3.81
CA SER A 16 8.20 -17.22 5.14
C SER A 16 7.69 -16.31 6.25
N VAL A 17 7.63 -15.00 5.98
CA VAL A 17 7.20 -13.99 6.96
C VAL A 17 5.69 -14.04 7.19
N PHE A 18 4.91 -14.18 6.11
CA PHE A 18 3.45 -14.22 6.16
C PHE A 18 2.88 -15.64 6.04
N ASN A 19 3.59 -16.60 6.61
CA ASN A 19 3.18 -18.00 6.69
C ASN A 19 1.76 -18.14 7.29
N GLU A 20 1.06 -19.24 6.96
CA GLU A 20 -0.23 -19.63 7.55
C GLU A 20 -1.32 -18.53 7.60
N ASN A 21 -1.68 -17.99 6.42
CA ASN A 21 -2.90 -17.18 6.22
C ASN A 21 -2.94 -15.83 6.97
N LEU A 22 -1.79 -15.24 7.31
CA LEU A 22 -1.76 -13.89 7.88
C LEU A 22 -2.32 -12.84 6.92
N ILE A 23 -2.02 -12.96 5.63
CA ILE A 23 -2.60 -12.07 4.61
C ILE A 23 -4.03 -12.51 4.32
N ASP A 24 -4.99 -11.60 4.53
CA ASP A 24 -6.38 -11.84 4.16
C ASP A 24 -6.51 -12.00 2.64
N MET A 25 -7.11 -13.11 2.22
CA MET A 25 -7.37 -13.49 0.83
C MET A 25 -8.81 -13.98 0.63
N LYS A 26 -9.72 -13.71 1.58
CA LYS A 26 -11.10 -14.24 1.60
C LYS A 26 -11.96 -13.70 0.46
N ASP A 27 -11.64 -12.53 -0.06
CA ASP A 27 -12.29 -11.86 -1.17
C ASP A 27 -11.89 -12.40 -2.55
N PHE A 28 -10.86 -13.26 -2.64
CA PHE A 28 -10.48 -13.94 -3.88
C PHE A 28 -11.13 -15.32 -4.03
N PRO A 29 -11.78 -15.61 -5.17
CA PRO A 29 -12.45 -16.89 -5.37
C PRO A 29 -11.44 -18.03 -5.56
N ASN A 30 -11.78 -19.21 -5.03
CA ASN A 30 -10.87 -20.36 -4.98
C ASN A 30 -10.52 -20.94 -6.37
N ASN A 31 -11.33 -20.69 -7.40
CA ASN A 31 -11.10 -21.18 -8.74
C ASN A 31 -10.05 -20.36 -9.54
N LYS A 32 -9.61 -19.20 -9.03
CA LYS A 32 -8.65 -18.31 -9.71
C LYS A 32 -7.25 -18.40 -9.10
N VAL A 33 -6.64 -19.58 -9.14
CA VAL A 33 -5.34 -19.87 -8.47
C VAL A 33 -4.22 -18.90 -8.84
N ASN A 34 -4.07 -18.54 -10.13
CA ASN A 34 -3.00 -17.64 -10.56
C ASN A 34 -3.24 -16.18 -10.13
N GLU A 35 -4.48 -15.71 -10.18
CA GLU A 35 -4.84 -14.37 -9.71
C GLU A 35 -4.64 -14.27 -8.20
N LYS A 36 -5.06 -15.29 -7.44
CA LYS A 36 -4.86 -15.37 -5.99
C LYS A 36 -3.37 -15.32 -5.61
N LYS A 37 -2.51 -16.02 -6.36
CA LYS A 37 -1.04 -15.94 -6.16
C LYS A 37 -0.49 -14.54 -6.43
N MET A 38 -0.95 -13.87 -7.47
CA MET A 38 -0.50 -12.51 -7.79
C MET A 38 -0.98 -11.49 -6.76
N ALA A 39 -2.24 -11.59 -6.35
CA ALA A 39 -2.82 -10.76 -5.30
C ALA A 39 -2.11 -10.96 -3.96
N PHE A 40 -1.84 -12.20 -3.56
CA PHE A 40 -1.04 -12.49 -2.36
C PHE A 40 0.32 -11.78 -2.42
N LYS A 41 1.03 -11.84 -3.55
CA LYS A 41 2.34 -11.18 -3.69
C LYS A 41 2.26 -9.67 -3.57
N SER A 42 1.19 -9.04 -4.09
CA SER A 42 0.99 -7.60 -3.93
C SER A 42 0.70 -7.25 -2.47
N ARG A 43 -0.30 -7.90 -1.85
CA ARG A 43 -0.67 -7.69 -0.45
C ARG A 43 0.48 -7.94 0.53
N ALA A 44 1.18 -9.05 0.36
CA ALA A 44 2.34 -9.39 1.18
C ALA A 44 3.48 -8.37 0.99
N LEU A 45 3.68 -7.83 -0.21
CA LEU A 45 4.67 -6.77 -0.45
C LEU A 45 4.28 -5.45 0.26
N ALA A 46 3.00 -5.08 0.27
CA ALA A 46 2.50 -3.93 1.02
C ALA A 46 2.77 -4.11 2.53
N ALA A 47 2.37 -5.25 3.09
CA ALA A 47 2.63 -5.60 4.49
C ALA A 47 4.13 -5.62 4.82
N TYR A 48 4.95 -6.25 3.97
CA TYR A 48 6.40 -6.32 4.18
C TYR A 48 7.07 -4.95 4.19
N SER A 49 6.53 -4.00 3.41
CA SER A 49 7.01 -2.62 3.40
C SER A 49 6.76 -1.95 4.75
N LEU A 50 5.61 -2.19 5.38
CA LEU A 50 5.32 -1.72 6.74
C LEU A 50 6.18 -2.42 7.78
N LEU A 51 6.29 -3.75 7.73
CA LEU A 51 7.17 -4.52 8.63
C LEU A 51 8.59 -3.93 8.64
N THR A 52 9.15 -3.66 7.45
CA THR A 52 10.53 -3.18 7.31
C THR A 52 10.69 -1.70 7.68
N LEU A 53 9.78 -0.83 7.25
CA LEU A 53 9.95 0.62 7.38
C LEU A 53 9.32 1.19 8.64
N ALA A 54 8.17 0.64 9.05
CA ALA A 54 7.46 1.02 10.27
C ALA A 54 7.96 0.25 11.50
N ASP A 55 8.76 -0.81 11.31
CA ASP A 55 9.33 -1.64 12.38
C ASP A 55 8.21 -2.20 13.27
N VAL A 56 7.31 -2.95 12.61
CA VAL A 56 6.15 -3.61 13.22
C VAL A 56 6.24 -5.11 13.00
N ASP A 57 5.56 -5.88 13.85
CA ASP A 57 5.53 -7.33 13.70
C ASP A 57 4.71 -7.78 12.47
N PRO A 58 4.88 -9.03 11.99
CA PRO A 58 4.17 -9.55 10.83
C PRO A 58 2.63 -9.51 10.94
N ILE A 59 2.08 -9.67 12.14
CA ILE A 59 0.62 -9.68 12.35
C ILE A 59 0.08 -8.27 12.18
N GLN A 60 0.72 -7.27 12.81
CA GLN A 60 0.34 -5.87 12.67
C GLN A 60 0.48 -5.40 11.22
N ALA A 61 1.57 -5.79 10.54
CA ALA A 61 1.77 -5.49 9.13
C ALA A 61 0.69 -6.11 8.22
N ALA A 62 0.29 -7.36 8.48
CA ALA A 62 -0.75 -8.02 7.70
C ALA A 62 -2.14 -7.40 7.93
N ASN A 63 -2.47 -7.03 9.17
CA ASN A 63 -3.73 -6.37 9.53
C ASN A 63 -3.85 -4.92 9.01
N ALA A 64 -2.75 -4.34 8.54
CA ALA A 64 -2.74 -3.03 7.88
C ALA A 64 -3.14 -3.10 6.40
N VAL A 65 -3.18 -4.30 5.79
CA VAL A 65 -3.52 -4.45 4.37
C VAL A 65 -5.00 -4.20 4.13
N VAL A 66 -5.30 -3.26 3.23
CA VAL A 66 -6.66 -2.87 2.85
C VAL A 66 -6.95 -3.03 1.35
N ASP A 67 -5.97 -3.51 0.58
CA ASP A 67 -6.09 -3.86 -0.84
C ASP A 67 -7.36 -4.67 -1.11
N GLY A 68 -8.06 -4.30 -2.17
CA GLY A 68 -9.34 -4.88 -2.57
C GLY A 68 -10.01 -4.08 -3.68
N ILE A 69 -11.22 -4.50 -4.08
CA ILE A 69 -12.06 -3.66 -4.94
C ILE A 69 -12.37 -2.37 -4.17
N ASP A 70 -12.39 -1.23 -4.84
CA ASP A 70 -12.68 0.10 -4.27
C ASP A 70 -11.72 0.51 -3.13
N ASP A 71 -10.43 0.18 -3.27
CA ASP A 71 -9.35 0.63 -2.38
C ASP A 71 -8.71 1.97 -2.81
N ASN A 72 -9.12 2.51 -3.96
CA ASN A 72 -8.57 3.69 -4.62
C ASN A 72 -7.02 3.69 -4.70
N GLY A 73 -6.43 2.51 -4.88
CA GLY A 73 -4.98 2.34 -5.01
C GLY A 73 -4.20 2.38 -3.68
N ILE A 74 -4.89 2.33 -2.54
CA ILE A 74 -4.28 2.20 -1.22
C ILE A 74 -4.25 0.71 -0.84
N ASP A 75 -3.07 0.14 -0.76
CA ASP A 75 -2.91 -1.28 -0.48
C ASP A 75 -2.77 -1.55 1.03
N ALA A 76 -2.25 -0.59 1.80
CA ALA A 76 -2.16 -0.69 3.26
C ALA A 76 -2.21 0.66 3.98
N ILE A 77 -2.82 0.65 5.18
CA ILE A 77 -2.96 1.78 6.10
C ILE A 77 -2.52 1.35 7.49
N LEU A 78 -1.60 2.12 8.10
CA LEU A 78 -1.17 1.91 9.47
C LEU A 78 -0.94 3.24 10.17
N PHE A 79 -1.56 3.43 11.32
CA PHE A 79 -1.23 4.52 12.24
C PHE A 79 -0.41 4.03 13.45
N GLN A 80 0.73 4.66 13.71
CA GLN A 80 1.58 4.40 14.88
C GLN A 80 1.50 5.55 15.87
N GLU A 81 0.59 5.48 16.85
CA GLU A 81 0.37 6.53 17.86
C GLU A 81 1.67 6.92 18.59
N ASN A 82 2.46 5.93 19.02
CA ASN A 82 3.72 6.17 19.74
C ASN A 82 4.75 6.94 18.91
N LYS A 83 4.76 6.78 17.58
CA LYS A 83 5.67 7.48 16.66
C LYS A 83 5.03 8.72 16.04
N LYS A 84 3.70 8.89 16.17
CA LYS A 84 2.86 9.86 15.46
C LYS A 84 3.09 9.81 13.94
N ILE A 85 3.10 8.60 13.38
CA ILE A 85 3.30 8.38 11.94
C ILE A 85 2.08 7.68 11.35
N PHE A 86 1.54 8.27 10.28
CA PHE A 86 0.53 7.66 9.44
C PHE A 86 1.16 7.15 8.15
N TRP A 87 1.01 5.85 7.89
CA TRP A 87 1.62 5.16 6.76
C TRP A 87 0.56 4.81 5.73
N LEU A 88 0.80 5.21 4.48
CA LEU A 88 -0.01 4.86 3.32
C LEU A 88 0.88 4.16 2.30
N VAL A 89 0.47 2.97 1.87
CA VAL A 89 1.27 2.12 0.97
C VAL A 89 0.51 1.83 -0.31
N GLN A 90 1.18 2.04 -1.43
CA GLN A 90 0.84 1.47 -2.73
C GLN A 90 1.89 0.40 -3.04
N SER A 91 1.47 -0.79 -3.48
CA SER A 91 2.38 -1.88 -3.83
C SER A 91 2.13 -2.41 -5.24
N LYS A 92 3.17 -2.93 -5.88
CA LYS A 92 3.03 -3.57 -7.18
C LYS A 92 4.04 -4.68 -7.40
N TRP A 93 3.54 -5.92 -7.44
CA TRP A 93 4.37 -7.05 -7.84
C TRP A 93 4.52 -7.15 -9.36
N ILE A 94 5.74 -6.93 -9.87
CA ILE A 94 6.11 -7.03 -11.28
C ILE A 94 6.97 -8.27 -11.50
N GLN A 95 6.33 -9.38 -11.89
CA GLN A 95 6.96 -10.71 -11.95
C GLN A 95 8.27 -10.77 -12.75
N LYS A 96 8.39 -10.02 -13.84
CA LYS A 96 9.61 -9.98 -14.67
C LYS A 96 10.62 -8.91 -14.23
N GLY A 97 10.24 -8.01 -13.31
CA GLY A 97 11.06 -6.89 -12.85
C GLY A 97 11.43 -5.85 -13.92
N ASN A 98 11.01 -6.01 -15.17
CA ASN A 98 11.47 -5.20 -16.30
C ASN A 98 10.52 -4.05 -16.67
N LYS A 99 9.48 -3.83 -15.88
CA LYS A 99 8.55 -2.70 -15.98
C LYS A 99 8.54 -1.93 -14.66
N SER A 100 7.94 -0.76 -14.63
CA SER A 100 7.61 -0.01 -13.41
C SER A 100 6.09 0.03 -13.22
N PRO A 101 5.60 0.47 -12.04
CA PRO A 101 4.27 1.05 -11.93
C PRO A 101 4.00 2.08 -13.03
N GLN A 102 2.75 2.17 -13.43
CA GLN A 102 2.32 3.13 -14.44
C GLN A 102 1.84 4.43 -13.77
N ALA A 103 1.96 5.55 -14.47
CA ALA A 103 1.60 6.85 -13.91
C ALA A 103 0.10 6.97 -13.58
N ASN A 104 -0.78 6.28 -14.32
CA ASN A 104 -2.20 6.20 -13.99
C ASN A 104 -2.45 5.50 -12.65
N GLU A 105 -1.72 4.43 -12.33
CA GLU A 105 -1.84 3.72 -11.06
C GLU A 105 -1.44 4.62 -9.89
N LEU A 106 -0.35 5.39 -10.06
CA LEU A 106 0.07 6.36 -9.04
C LEU A 106 -0.86 7.58 -8.96
N ARG A 107 -1.56 7.95 -10.04
CA ARG A 107 -2.60 8.98 -9.98
C ARG A 107 -3.81 8.48 -9.20
N SER A 108 -4.25 7.24 -9.42
CA SER A 108 -5.30 6.63 -8.63
C SER A 108 -4.92 6.62 -7.15
N PHE A 109 -3.70 6.19 -6.82
CA PHE A 109 -3.20 6.25 -5.45
C PHE A 109 -3.16 7.68 -4.90
N SER A 110 -2.67 8.66 -5.67
CA SER A 110 -2.69 10.08 -5.27
C SER A 110 -4.10 10.55 -4.96
N SER A 111 -5.08 10.26 -5.82
CA SER A 111 -6.50 10.54 -5.57
C SER A 111 -7.02 9.82 -4.33
N GLY A 112 -6.67 8.55 -4.11
CA GLY A 112 -7.03 7.80 -2.92
C GLY A 112 -6.48 8.45 -1.64
N VAL A 113 -5.23 8.92 -1.66
CA VAL A 113 -4.62 9.64 -0.54
C VAL A 113 -5.37 10.94 -0.23
N LYS A 114 -5.78 11.70 -1.26
CA LYS A 114 -6.63 12.89 -1.08
C LYS A 114 -7.97 12.52 -0.43
N ASP A 115 -8.61 11.48 -0.96
CA ASP A 115 -9.87 10.98 -0.43
C ASP A 115 -9.73 10.55 1.05
N ILE A 116 -8.60 9.97 1.47
CA ILE A 116 -8.33 9.63 2.89
C ILE A 116 -8.28 10.87 3.79
N PHE A 117 -7.71 11.99 3.32
CA PHE A 117 -7.68 13.22 4.13
C PHE A 117 -9.05 13.91 4.18
N GLU A 118 -9.89 13.71 3.17
CA GLU A 118 -11.28 14.18 3.11
C GLU A 118 -12.29 13.09 3.52
N PHE A 119 -11.88 12.14 4.37
CA PHE A 119 -12.62 10.89 4.62
C PHE A 119 -14.11 11.07 4.91
N ASP A 120 -14.50 12.08 5.71
CA ASP A 120 -15.90 12.35 6.04
C ASP A 120 -16.77 12.57 4.77
N ASN A 121 -16.20 13.17 3.72
CA ASN A 121 -16.88 13.46 2.45
C ASN A 121 -16.75 12.34 1.41
N THR A 122 -15.79 11.43 1.60
CA THR A 122 -15.40 10.44 0.58
C THR A 122 -15.55 8.99 1.05
N HIS A 123 -15.97 8.75 2.29
CA HIS A 123 -16.07 7.42 2.90
C HIS A 123 -16.81 6.39 2.02
N ASP A 124 -17.87 6.81 1.32
CA ASP A 124 -18.66 5.96 0.42
C ASP A 124 -17.88 5.42 -0.79
N ARG A 125 -16.75 6.04 -1.14
CA ARG A 125 -15.87 5.60 -2.23
C ARG A 125 -14.97 4.43 -1.85
N PHE A 126 -14.87 4.11 -0.56
CA PHE A 126 -13.94 3.13 -0.05
C PHE A 126 -14.60 1.80 0.30
N ASN A 127 -13.82 0.74 0.16
CA ASN A 127 -14.17 -0.59 0.63
C ASN A 127 -14.26 -0.70 2.16
N GLN A 128 -14.81 -1.82 2.64
CA GLN A 128 -15.00 -2.01 4.08
C GLN A 128 -13.68 -2.05 4.86
N LYS A 129 -12.59 -2.57 4.27
CA LYS A 129 -11.29 -2.65 4.96
C LYS A 129 -10.72 -1.28 5.30
N ILE A 130 -10.89 -0.30 4.41
CA ILE A 130 -10.51 1.10 4.66
C ILE A 130 -11.49 1.75 5.64
N LYS A 131 -12.79 1.48 5.53
CA LYS A 131 -13.79 1.97 6.50
C LYS A 131 -13.51 1.49 7.92
N ASP A 132 -13.07 0.25 8.09
CA ASP A 132 -12.66 -0.31 9.37
C ASP A 132 -11.41 0.39 9.97
N LYS A 133 -10.72 1.23 9.19
CA LYS A 133 -9.57 2.06 9.59
C LYS A 133 -9.95 3.51 9.90
N GLU A 134 -11.23 3.86 9.94
CA GLU A 134 -11.72 5.23 10.17
C GLU A 134 -11.09 5.93 11.37
N GLU A 135 -10.97 5.24 12.52
CA GLU A 135 -10.34 5.82 13.72
C GLU A 135 -8.86 6.13 13.49
N GLU A 136 -8.11 5.24 12.81
CA GLU A 136 -6.70 5.49 12.45
C GLU A 136 -6.58 6.69 11.49
N ILE A 137 -7.50 6.81 10.53
CA ILE A 137 -7.55 7.91 9.55
C ILE A 137 -7.87 9.24 10.25
N LYS A 138 -8.85 9.27 11.13
CA LYS A 138 -9.20 10.47 11.91
C LYS A 138 -8.04 10.93 12.79
N LEU A 139 -7.31 9.99 13.40
CA LEU A 139 -6.12 10.30 14.18
C LEU A 139 -4.98 10.86 13.32
N ALA A 140 -4.94 10.56 12.02
CA ALA A 140 -3.92 11.08 11.10
C ALA A 140 -4.09 12.57 10.76
N ASN A 141 -5.30 13.13 10.92
CA ASN A 141 -5.59 14.54 10.66
C ASN A 141 -5.09 15.50 11.76
N ARG A 142 -4.38 15.00 12.77
CA ARG A 142 -3.77 15.84 13.81
C ARG A 142 -2.51 16.53 13.28
N VAL A 143 -2.30 17.77 13.70
CA VAL A 143 -1.18 18.63 13.25
C VAL A 143 0.21 18.10 13.62
N ASP A 144 0.29 17.18 14.57
CA ASP A 144 1.54 16.59 15.08
C ASP A 144 1.86 15.22 14.45
N VAL A 145 1.09 14.80 13.45
CA VAL A 145 1.29 13.53 12.73
C VAL A 145 2.12 13.74 11.48
N LYS A 146 3.14 12.88 11.32
CA LYS A 146 3.93 12.78 10.10
C LYS A 146 3.30 11.76 9.16
N ILE A 147 3.01 12.17 7.93
CA ILE A 147 2.51 11.27 6.88
C ILE A 147 3.71 10.67 6.13
N LYS A 148 3.69 9.35 5.93
CA LYS A 148 4.67 8.63 5.11
C LYS A 148 3.95 7.84 4.01
N ILE A 149 4.27 8.23 2.78
CA ILE A 149 3.75 7.59 1.56
C ILE A 149 4.83 6.65 1.01
N ILE A 150 4.46 5.40 0.78
CA ILE A 150 5.34 4.36 0.25
C ILE A 150 4.79 3.85 -1.07
N VAL A 151 5.66 3.81 -2.10
CA VAL A 151 5.39 3.11 -3.36
C VAL A 151 6.38 1.95 -3.45
N SER A 152 5.90 0.72 -3.23
CA SER A 152 6.70 -0.49 -3.17
C SER A 152 6.54 -1.32 -4.44
N HIS A 153 7.63 -1.65 -5.15
CA HIS A 153 7.52 -2.46 -6.36
C HIS A 153 8.76 -3.30 -6.64
N THR A 154 8.58 -4.43 -7.32
CA THR A 154 9.70 -5.29 -7.78
C THR A 154 10.23 -4.91 -9.17
N GLY A 155 9.68 -3.82 -9.73
CA GLY A 155 9.99 -3.28 -11.05
C GLY A 155 11.34 -2.59 -11.21
N SER A 156 11.55 -2.00 -12.38
CA SER A 156 12.63 -1.04 -12.65
C SER A 156 12.32 0.32 -12.01
N ASN A 157 13.27 1.25 -12.11
CA ASN A 157 13.07 2.63 -11.65
C ASN A 157 11.78 3.23 -12.21
N LEU A 158 11.13 4.07 -11.40
CA LEU A 158 9.96 4.83 -11.80
C LEU A 158 10.27 5.74 -13.00
N SER A 159 9.29 5.92 -13.88
CA SER A 159 9.42 6.87 -14.99
C SER A 159 9.37 8.32 -14.49
N LYS A 160 9.78 9.29 -15.31
CA LYS A 160 9.68 10.73 -14.96
C LYS A 160 8.24 11.11 -14.59
N ASN A 161 7.25 10.66 -15.36
CA ASN A 161 5.85 10.94 -15.09
C ASN A 161 5.38 10.38 -13.74
N CYS A 162 5.90 9.22 -13.32
CA CYS A 162 5.61 8.67 -12.00
C CYS A 162 6.19 9.55 -10.87
N HIS A 163 7.41 10.06 -11.05
CA HIS A 163 8.02 10.98 -10.09
C HIS A 163 7.22 12.28 -9.96
N THR A 164 6.77 12.85 -11.09
CA THR A 164 5.93 14.05 -11.08
C THR A 164 4.66 13.85 -10.26
N VAL A 165 3.92 12.75 -10.49
CA VAL A 165 2.69 12.46 -9.72
C VAL A 165 2.94 12.37 -8.21
N ILE A 166 4.05 11.75 -7.79
CA ILE A 166 4.41 11.66 -6.37
C ILE A 166 4.82 13.03 -5.82
N GLN A 167 5.59 13.82 -6.58
CA GLN A 167 6.00 15.16 -6.17
C GLN A 167 4.81 16.10 -6.02
N ASP A 168 3.86 16.05 -6.95
CA ASP A 168 2.61 16.82 -6.88
C ASP A 168 1.82 16.42 -5.63
N LEU A 169 1.68 15.12 -5.36
CA LEU A 169 1.01 14.64 -4.14
C LEU A 169 1.68 15.13 -2.85
N ILE A 170 3.02 15.07 -2.78
CA ILE A 170 3.77 15.57 -1.62
C ILE A 170 3.56 17.08 -1.45
N LYS A 171 3.54 17.83 -2.55
CA LYS A 171 3.27 19.27 -2.51
C LYS A 171 1.86 19.53 -1.99
N ASP A 172 0.86 18.89 -2.56
CA ASP A 172 -0.54 19.05 -2.19
C ASP A 172 -0.79 18.75 -0.70
N ILE A 173 -0.14 17.72 -0.14
CA ILE A 173 -0.28 17.38 1.28
C ILE A 173 0.36 18.44 2.19
N ASN A 174 1.50 19.02 1.80
CA ASN A 174 2.22 19.98 2.63
C ASN A 174 1.66 21.41 2.51
N ASP A 175 1.17 21.79 1.33
CA ASP A 175 0.65 23.13 1.05
C ASP A 175 -0.87 23.21 1.30
N GLY A 176 -1.54 22.07 1.45
CA GLY A 176 -2.99 21.94 1.48
C GLY A 176 -3.55 21.62 0.09
N PHE A 177 -4.62 20.84 0.05
CA PHE A 177 -5.35 20.58 -1.20
C PHE A 177 -6.08 21.87 -1.62
N GLU A 178 -5.73 22.42 -2.79
CA GLU A 178 -6.44 23.56 -3.41
C GLU A 178 -7.84 23.17 -3.94
#